data_AF-A0A5K1C0B5-F1
#
_entry.id   AF-A0A5K1C0B5-F1
#
_cell.length_a   1.000
_cell.length_b   1.000
_cell.length_c   1.000
_cell.angle_alpha   90.00
_cell.angle_beta   90.00
_cell.angle_gamma   90.00
#
_symmetry.space_group_name_H-M   'P 1'
#
loop_
_entity.id
_entity.type
_entity.pdbx_description
1 polymer ?
#
loop_
_entity_poly.entity_id
_entity_poly.type
_entity_poly.pdbx_seq_one_letter_code
_entity_poly.pdbx_strand_id
1 'polypeptide(L)' 'MLSALGVERLILPAASQLKDTWIQSFGFMQLTSEEKFQLLGFTFLDFQDTIMCQKLLSPIIRKNPQ' A
#
# COMPACT_ATOMS: atom_id res chain seq x y z
N MET A 1 2.75 10.97 -10.82
CA MET A 1 2.99 9.70 -10.11
C MET A 1 3.13 10.02 -8.63
N LEU A 2 2.47 9.27 -7.72
CA LEU A 2 2.47 9.61 -6.29
C LEU A 2 3.88 9.64 -5.68
N SER A 3 4.80 8.82 -6.18
CA SER A 3 6.21 8.87 -5.78
C SER A 3 6.94 10.17 -6.15
N ALA A 4 6.44 10.95 -7.13
CA ALA A 4 6.96 12.30 -7.40
C ALA A 4 6.63 13.29 -6.28
N LEU A 5 5.61 12.99 -5.48
CA LEU A 5 5.16 13.78 -4.33
C LEU A 5 5.76 13.26 -3.01
N GLY A 6 6.70 12.31 -3.07
CA GLY A 6 7.30 11.70 -1.89
C GLY A 6 6.45 10.60 -1.22
N VAL A 7 5.38 10.14 -1.87
CA VAL A 7 4.60 9.00 -1.34
C VAL A 7 5.38 7.72 -1.58
N GLU A 8 5.70 7.02 -0.48
CA GLU A 8 6.47 5.76 -0.51
C GLU A 8 5.59 4.51 -0.42
N ARG A 9 4.41 4.63 0.19
CA ARG A 9 3.54 3.49 0.48
C ARG A 9 2.08 3.89 0.34
N LEU A 10 1.30 3.01 -0.29
CA LEU A 10 -0.15 3.06 -0.29
C LEU A 10 -0.67 1.97 0.64
N ILE A 11 -1.68 2.29 1.44
CA ILE A 11 -2.40 1.34 2.30
C ILE A 11 -3.89 1.56 2.09
N LEU A 12 -4.63 0.48 1.89
CA LEU A 12 -6.08 0.53 1.72
C LEU A 12 -6.76 -0.71 2.29
N PRO A 13 -8.00 -0.57 2.78
CA PRO A 13 -8.89 -1.70 3.01
C PRO A 13 -9.45 -2.20 1.67
N ALA A 14 -9.29 -3.49 1.39
CA ALA A 14 -9.86 -4.16 0.23
C ALA A 14 -10.96 -5.14 0.67
N ALA A 15 -12.10 -5.15 0.00
CA ALA A 15 -13.13 -6.17 0.24
C ALA A 15 -12.51 -7.57 0.09
N SER A 16 -12.76 -8.46 1.05
CA SER A 16 -12.11 -9.78 1.11
C SER A 16 -12.31 -10.61 -0.16
N GLN A 17 -13.48 -10.48 -0.81
CA GLN A 17 -13.78 -11.14 -2.10
C GLN A 17 -12.90 -10.68 -3.27
N LEU A 18 -12.25 -9.52 -3.17
CA LEU A 18 -11.38 -8.95 -4.21
C LEU A 18 -9.90 -9.05 -3.86
N LYS A 19 -9.52 -9.79 -2.80
CA LYS A 19 -8.14 -9.95 -2.35
C LYS A 19 -7.18 -10.28 -3.50
N ASP A 20 -7.51 -11.29 -4.28
CA ASP A 20 -6.62 -11.79 -5.33
C ASP A 20 -6.46 -10.78 -6.46
N THR A 21 -7.49 -10.00 -6.78
CA THR A 21 -7.38 -8.89 -7.75
C THR A 21 -6.37 -7.85 -7.26
N TRP A 22 -6.43 -7.44 -5.99
CA TRP A 22 -5.48 -6.47 -5.44
C TRP A 22 -4.04 -7.01 -5.44
N ILE A 23 -3.85 -8.26 -5.05
CA ILE A 23 -2.53 -8.86 -4.97
C ILE A 23 -1.95 -9.14 -6.37
N GLN A 24 -2.69 -9.84 -7.21
CA GLN A 24 -2.19 -10.36 -8.49
C GLN A 24 -2.27 -9.34 -9.61
N SER A 25 -3.37 -8.58 -9.71
CA SER A 25 -3.58 -7.64 -10.81
C SER A 25 -2.99 -6.26 -10.53
N PHE A 26 -3.08 -5.79 -9.27
CA PHE A 26 -2.61 -4.45 -8.91
C PHE A 26 -1.26 -4.44 -8.19
N GLY A 27 -0.69 -5.59 -7.86
CA GLY A 27 0.63 -5.70 -7.23
C GLY A 27 0.66 -5.16 -5.81
N PHE A 28 -0.44 -5.29 -5.07
CA PHE A 28 -0.46 -5.07 -3.63
C PHE A 28 -0.02 -6.34 -2.89
N MET A 29 0.27 -6.19 -1.61
CA MET A 29 0.53 -7.27 -0.67
C MET A 29 -0.40 -7.10 0.52
N GLN A 30 -0.72 -8.19 1.22
CA GLN A 30 -1.45 -8.07 2.47
C GLN A 30 -0.57 -7.38 3.52
N LEU A 31 -1.11 -6.41 4.24
CA LEU A 31 -0.43 -5.75 5.36
C LEU A 31 -0.45 -6.71 6.56
N THR A 32 0.72 -7.05 7.07
CA THR A 32 0.83 -7.93 8.25
C THR A 32 0.51 -7.18 9.53
N SER A 33 0.22 -7.90 10.61
CA SER A 33 0.00 -7.30 11.93
C SER A 33 1.23 -6.55 12.44
N GLU A 34 2.44 -7.05 12.15
CA GLU A 34 3.68 -6.40 12.55
C GLU A 34 3.90 -5.09 11.79
N GLU A 35 3.67 -5.07 10.49
CA GLU A 35 3.73 -3.82 9.71
C GLU A 35 2.63 -2.83 10.13
N LYS A 36 1.42 -3.31 10.43
CA LYS A 36 0.33 -2.48 10.97
C LYS A 36 0.74 -1.86 12.31
N PHE A 37 1.43 -2.61 13.18
CA PHE A 37 1.96 -2.10 14.44
C PHE A 37 3.00 -0.99 14.25
N GLN A 38 3.87 -1.09 13.24
CA GLN A 38 4.82 -0.03 12.90
C GLN A 38 4.15 1.26 12.40
N LEU A 39 2.84 1.22 12.12
CA LEU A 39 2.07 2.31 11.54
C LEU A 39 0.99 2.85 12.48
N LEU A 40 1.07 2.57 13.79
CA LEU A 40 0.10 3.04 14.79
C LEU A 40 -0.03 4.57 14.87
N GLY A 41 0.93 5.33 14.33
CA GLY A 41 0.85 6.79 14.20
C GLY A 41 -0.13 7.28 13.13
N PHE A 42 -0.69 6.38 12.31
CA PHE A 42 -1.62 6.71 11.23
C PHE A 42 -3.02 6.20 11.54
N THR A 43 -4.03 7.02 11.25
CA THR A 43 -5.43 6.59 11.31
C THR A 43 -5.77 5.81 10.04
N PHE A 44 -6.17 4.55 10.22
CA PHE A 44 -6.62 3.70 9.13
C PHE A 44 -8.14 3.66 9.07
N LEU A 45 -8.67 3.72 7.85
CA LEU A 45 -10.07 3.35 7.59
C LEU A 45 -10.19 1.84 7.67
N ASP A 46 -10.93 1.36 8.67
CA ASP A 46 -11.17 -0.06 8.89
C ASP A 46 -12.67 -0.33 8.70
N PHE A 47 -13.00 -1.30 7.86
CA PHE A 47 -14.37 -1.70 7.57
C PHE A 47 -14.49 -3.21 7.77
N GLN A 48 -15.66 -3.66 8.21
CA GLN A 48 -15.93 -5.08 8.35
C GLN A 48 -15.74 -5.79 6.99
N ASP A 49 -15.25 -7.03 7.05
CA ASP A 49 -14.98 -7.89 5.89
C ASP A 49 -13.98 -7.32 4.87
N THR A 50 -13.10 -6.41 5.32
CA THR A 50 -11.96 -5.93 4.54
C THR A 50 -10.64 -6.49 5.05
N ILE A 51 -9.70 -6.63 4.12
CA ILE A 51 -8.30 -6.92 4.41
C ILE A 51 -7.48 -5.67 4.15
N MET A 52 -6.51 -5.40 5.01
CA MET A 52 -5.55 -4.33 4.74
C MET A 52 -4.54 -4.80 3.70
N CYS A 53 -4.43 -4.04 2.62
CA CYS A 53 -3.47 -4.23 1.56
C CYS A 53 -2.54 -3.03 1.49
N GLN A 54 -1.29 -3.29 1.09
CA GLN A 54 -0.28 -2.27 0.91
C GLN A 54 0.47 -2.42 -0.41
N LYS A 55 0.99 -1.31 -0.93
CA LYS A 55 1.88 -1.30 -2.08
C LYS A 55 3.01 -0.30 -1.86
N LEU A 56 4.24 -0.78 -1.98
CA LEU A 56 5.43 0.06 -1.95
C LEU A 56 5.60 0.72 -3.32
N LEU A 57 5.80 2.03 -3.32
CA LEU A 57 6.05 2.80 -4.52
C LEU A 57 7.54 2.96 -4.72
N SER A 58 8.02 2.65 -5.92
CA SER A 58 9.43 2.87 -6.26
C SER A 58 9.73 4.38 -6.27
N PRO A 59 10.84 4.82 -5.66
CA PRO A 59 11.29 6.19 -5.79
C PRO A 59 11.52 6.52 -7.25
N ILE A 60 11.18 7.75 -7.67
CA ILE A 60 11.61 8.23 -8.98
C ILE A 60 13.10 8.50 -8.89
N ILE A 61 13.90 7.61 -9.47
CA ILE A 61 15.32 7.89 -9.70
C ILE A 61 15.39 8.93 -10.81
N ARG A 62 15.61 10.20 -10.45
CA ARG A 62 15.98 11.21 -11.44
C ARG A 62 17.36 10.83 -11.96
N LYS A 63 17.44 10.26 -13.15
CA LYS A 63 18.72 10.18 -13.87
C LYS A 63 19.12 11.61 -14.17
N ASN A 64 20.20 12.10 -13.55
CA ASN A 64 20.80 13.35 -14.00
C ASN A 64 21.23 13.15 -15.46
N PRO A 65 20.85 14.04 -16.39
CA PRO A 65 21.46 14.03 -17.71
C PRO A 65 22.97 14.26 -17.52
N GLN A 66 23.77 13.31 -18.03
CA GLN A 66 25.20 13.52 -18.19
C GLN A 66 25.46 14.50 -19.33
#